data_AF-A0A3R7F9F7-F1
#
_entry.id   AF-A0A3R7F9F7-F1
#
_cell.length_a   1.000
_cell.length_b   1.000
_cell.length_c   1.000
_cell.angle_alpha   90.00
_cell.angle_beta   90.00
_cell.angle_gamma   90.00
#
_symmetry.space_group_name_H-M   'P 1'
#
loop_
_entity.id
_entity.type
_entity.pdbx_description
1 polymer ?
#
loop_
_entity_poly.entity_id
_entity_poly.type
_entity_poly.pdbx_seq_one_letter_code
_entity_poly.pdbx_strand_id
1 'polypeptide(L)'
;MKEKNVKKCYSCNTNMQYAEKVPFRIKGTPGFWKLIVGEWAELGEEMLYLDVYVCPKCGEIRLFADEKAKKSLLKLTPKAFLKNCVACGKAIPIASEKCPYCGREQK
;
A
#
# COMPACT_ATOMS: atom_id res chain seq x y z
N MET A 1 -9.21 -19.17 15.34
CA MET A 1 -9.72 -18.33 14.23
C MET A 1 -9.35 -16.89 14.54
N LYS A 2 -8.55 -16.20 13.71
CA LYS A 2 -8.17 -14.80 13.95
C LYS A 2 -9.39 -13.90 13.72
N GLU A 3 -9.72 -13.03 14.66
CA GLU A 3 -10.77 -12.01 14.50
C GLU A 3 -10.56 -11.23 13.20
N LYS A 4 -11.49 -11.37 12.26
CA LYS A 4 -11.52 -10.54 11.06
C LYS A 4 -11.89 -9.13 11.50
N ASN A 5 -10.92 -8.22 11.44
CA ASN A 5 -11.16 -6.79 11.64
C ASN A 5 -12.25 -6.33 10.65
N VAL A 6 -13.47 -6.14 11.15
CA VAL A 6 -14.63 -5.75 10.34
C VAL A 6 -14.40 -4.34 9.78
N LYS A 7 -14.43 -4.19 8.46
CA LYS A 7 -14.25 -2.88 7.79
C LYS A 7 -15.61 -2.18 7.68
N LYS A 8 -15.63 -0.88 7.96
CA LYS A 8 -16.83 -0.03 7.90
C LYS A 8 -16.76 0.92 6.71
N CYS A 9 -17.88 1.11 6.02
CA CYS A 9 -18.07 2.13 5.00
C CYS A 9 -18.19 3.51 5.65
N TYR A 10 -17.43 4.53 5.23
CA TYR A 10 -17.58 5.88 5.84
C TYR A 10 -18.89 6.56 5.42
N SER A 11 -19.42 6.25 4.22
CA SER A 11 -20.67 6.87 3.76
C SER A 11 -21.91 6.32 4.48
N CYS A 12 -21.92 5.04 4.85
CA CYS A 12 -23.11 4.34 5.36
C CYS A 12 -22.98 3.78 6.76
N ASN A 13 -21.76 3.70 7.31
CA ASN A 13 -21.42 3.00 8.55
C ASN A 13 -21.78 1.48 8.57
N THR A 14 -22.06 0.90 7.39
CA THR A 14 -22.36 -0.53 7.22
C THR A 14 -21.07 -1.36 7.18
N ASN A 15 -21.15 -2.61 7.67
CA ASN A 15 -20.06 -3.58 7.50
C ASN A 15 -19.84 -3.85 6.01
N MET A 16 -18.60 -3.69 5.55
CA MET A 16 -18.22 -3.95 4.18
C MET A 16 -17.97 -5.44 3.96
N GLN A 17 -18.21 -5.90 2.73
CA GLN A 17 -17.94 -7.27 2.31
C GLN A 17 -16.57 -7.32 1.61
N TYR A 18 -15.78 -8.34 1.89
CA TYR A 18 -14.57 -8.62 1.12
C TYR A 18 -14.98 -9.11 -0.26
N ALA A 19 -14.41 -8.51 -1.31
CA ALA A 19 -14.61 -8.95 -2.68
C ALA A 19 -13.46 -9.87 -3.10
N GLU A 20 -12.27 -9.31 -3.32
CA GLU A 20 -11.10 -10.05 -3.80
C GLU A 20 -9.81 -9.29 -3.47
N LYS A 21 -8.68 -9.96 -3.61
CA LYS A 21 -7.35 -9.36 -3.59
C LYS A 21 -6.89 -9.11 -5.03
N VAL A 22 -6.85 -7.85 -5.44
CA VAL A 22 -6.61 -7.50 -6.84
C VAL A 22 -5.17 -6.98 -7.05
N PRO A 23 -4.54 -7.30 -8.18
CA PRO A 23 -3.22 -6.81 -8.54
C PRO A 23 -3.26 -5.41 -9.15
N PHE A 24 -2.35 -4.54 -8.72
CA PHE A 24 -2.10 -3.20 -9.24
C PHE A 24 -0.66 -3.09 -9.72
N ARG A 25 -0.45 -2.60 -10.93
CA ARG A 25 0.89 -2.31 -11.44
C ARG A 25 1.35 -0.95 -10.91
N ILE A 26 2.42 -0.94 -10.11
CA ILE A 26 2.92 0.29 -9.45
C ILE A 26 4.25 0.82 -10.00
N LYS A 27 4.91 0.06 -10.88
CA LYS A 27 6.11 0.47 -11.62
C LYS A 27 6.06 -0.10 -13.04
N GLY A 28 6.72 0.60 -13.95
CA GLY A 28 6.96 0.17 -15.32
C GLY A 28 8.17 0.91 -15.88
N THR A 29 8.78 0.32 -16.90
CA THR A 29 9.95 0.88 -17.56
C THR A 29 9.52 2.10 -18.42
N PRO A 30 10.06 3.32 -18.20
CA PRO A 30 9.72 4.49 -19.00
C PRO A 30 10.08 4.26 -20.47
N GLY A 31 9.21 4.74 -21.38
CA GLY A 31 9.10 4.28 -22.77
C GLY A 31 10.39 4.18 -23.60
N PHE A 32 11.40 5.01 -23.35
CA PHE A 32 12.68 4.94 -24.04
C PHE A 32 13.47 3.65 -23.72
N TRP A 33 13.42 3.18 -22.47
CA TRP A 33 14.08 1.93 -22.06
C TRP A 33 13.33 0.68 -22.55
N LYS A 34 12.01 0.78 -22.77
CA LYS A 34 11.17 -0.29 -23.33
C LYS A 34 11.51 -0.59 -24.80
N LEU A 35 12.03 0.39 -25.54
CA LEU A 35 12.49 0.23 -26.93
C LEU A 35 13.88 -0.42 -27.04
N ILE A 36 14.71 -0.33 -26.00
CA ILE A 36 16.10 -0.82 -26.03
C ILE A 36 16.22 -2.23 -25.40
N VAL A 37 15.39 -2.56 -24.40
CA VAL A 37 15.53 -3.80 -23.60
C VAL A 37 14.57 -4.93 -24.03
N GLY A 38 13.68 -4.65 -24.99
CA GLY A 38 12.74 -5.66 -25.52
C GLY A 38 11.78 -6.23 -24.48
N GLU A 39 11.27 -7.44 -24.71
CA GLU A 39 10.27 -8.17 -23.90
C GLU A 39 10.70 -8.43 -22.42
N TRP A 40 11.98 -8.24 -22.11
CA TRP A 40 12.53 -8.35 -20.75
C TRP A 40 12.12 -7.18 -19.84
N ALA A 41 11.61 -6.08 -20.41
CA ALA A 41 11.10 -4.94 -19.63
C ALA A 41 9.82 -5.27 -18.84
N GLU A 42 9.08 -6.31 -19.22
CA GLU A 42 7.82 -6.75 -18.58
C GLU A 42 8.05 -7.73 -17.40
N LEU A 43 9.22 -8.36 -17.30
CA LEU A 43 9.54 -9.36 -16.27
C LEU A 43 9.91 -8.76 -14.89
N GLY A 44 10.05 -7.43 -14.81
CA GLY A 44 10.49 -6.72 -13.60
C GLY A 44 9.40 -5.89 -12.92
N GLU A 45 8.15 -6.01 -13.34
CA GLU A 45 7.12 -5.06 -12.93
C GLU A 45 6.53 -5.46 -11.58
N GLU A 46 6.83 -4.63 -10.59
CA GLU A 46 6.39 -4.82 -9.22
C GLU A 46 4.86 -4.69 -9.18
N MET A 47 4.18 -5.82 -8.95
CA MET A 47 2.74 -5.90 -8.75
C MET A 47 2.41 -5.73 -7.27
N LEU A 48 1.53 -4.79 -6.96
CA LEU A 48 1.00 -4.52 -5.63
C LEU A 48 -0.37 -5.18 -5.49
N TYR A 49 -0.54 -6.06 -4.51
CA TYR A 49 -1.82 -6.73 -4.28
C TYR A 49 -2.55 -6.06 -3.11
N LEU A 50 -3.78 -5.59 -3.34
CA LEU A 50 -4.59 -4.92 -2.33
C LEU A 50 -5.91 -5.67 -2.14
N ASP A 51 -6.36 -5.75 -0.88
CA ASP A 51 -7.66 -6.33 -0.54
C ASP A 51 -8.77 -5.31 -0.84
N VAL A 52 -9.75 -5.73 -1.63
CA VAL A 52 -10.91 -4.91 -2.01
C VAL A 52 -12.08 -5.24 -1.10
N TYR A 53 -12.66 -4.20 -0.51
CA TYR A 53 -13.91 -4.29 0.22
C TYR A 53 -14.96 -3.42 -0.45
N VAL A 54 -16.19 -3.93 -0.56
CA VAL A 54 -17.32 -3.24 -1.17
C VAL A 54 -18.44 -3.08 -0.16
N CYS A 55 -19.03 -1.90 -0.08
CA CYS A 55 -20.20 -1.68 0.75
C CYS A 55 -21.44 -2.27 0.05
N PRO A 56 -22.16 -3.23 0.65
CA PRO A 56 -23.35 -3.81 0.02
C PRO A 56 -24.54 -2.83 -0.04
N LYS A 57 -24.50 -1.73 0.71
CA LYS A 57 -25.59 -0.74 0.76
C LYS A 57 -25.47 0.33 -0.33
N CYS A 58 -24.27 0.86 -0.56
CA CYS A 58 -24.05 2.00 -1.46
C CYS A 58 -23.00 1.75 -2.55
N GLY A 59 -22.35 0.58 -2.57
CA GLY A 59 -21.33 0.26 -3.57
C GLY A 59 -19.95 0.88 -3.34
N GLU A 60 -19.73 1.65 -2.26
CA GLU A 60 -18.42 2.25 -1.98
C GLU A 60 -17.31 1.19 -1.93
N ILE A 61 -16.24 1.40 -2.69
CA ILE A 61 -15.09 0.51 -2.77
C ILE A 61 -13.94 1.06 -1.92
N ARG A 62 -13.29 0.18 -1.16
CA ARG A 62 -12.06 0.51 -0.42
C ARG A 62 -10.98 -0.52 -0.63
N LEU A 63 -9.76 0.00 -0.68
CA LEU A 63 -8.55 -0.79 -0.85
C LEU A 63 -7.77 -0.81 0.46
N PHE A 64 -7.32 -1.99 0.87
CA PHE A 64 -6.50 -2.17 2.05
C PHE A 64 -5.20 -2.88 1.68
N ALA A 65 -4.08 -2.34 2.14
CA ALA A 65 -2.78 -2.98 1.99
C ALA A 65 -2.53 -3.98 3.13
N ASP A 66 -2.05 -5.16 2.79
CA ASP A 66 -1.42 -6.05 3.76
C ASP A 66 0.00 -5.56 4.13
N GLU A 67 0.68 -6.26 5.03
CA GLU A 67 2.03 -5.87 5.46
C GLU A 67 3.07 -5.90 4.33
N LYS A 68 2.91 -6.76 3.31
CA LYS A 68 3.82 -6.81 2.16
C LYS A 68 3.58 -5.60 1.26
N ALA A 69 2.31 -5.36 0.90
CA ALA A 69 1.89 -4.22 0.09
C ALA A 69 2.25 -2.90 0.76
N LYS A 70 2.03 -2.77 2.07
CA LYS A 70 2.43 -1.60 2.86
C LYS A 70 3.94 -1.35 2.76
N LYS A 71 4.78 -2.38 2.94
CA LYS A 71 6.23 -2.25 2.80
C LYS A 71 6.64 -1.83 1.38
N SER A 72 6.02 -2.37 0.34
CA SER A 72 6.29 -1.96 -1.05
C SER A 72 5.90 -0.50 -1.29
N LEU A 73 4.71 -0.07 -0.86
CA LEU A 73 4.25 1.32 -0.97
C LEU A 73 5.18 2.30 -0.25
N LEU A 74 5.67 1.93 0.93
CA LEU A 74 6.61 2.75 1.70
C LEU A 74 7.98 2.88 1.01
N LYS A 75 8.37 1.92 0.16
CA LYS A 75 9.60 2.03 -0.65
C LYS A 75 9.42 2.92 -1.89
N LEU A 76 8.18 3.06 -2.38
CA LEU A 76 7.87 3.97 -3.49
C LEU A 76 7.90 5.44 -3.08
N THR A 77 7.80 5.72 -1.78
CA THR A 77 7.76 7.09 -1.29
C THR A 77 9.09 7.77 -1.63
N PRO A 78 9.10 8.90 -2.38
CA PRO A 78 10.34 9.55 -2.76
C PRO A 78 11.15 9.90 -1.50
N LYS A 79 12.48 9.79 -1.56
CA LYS A 79 13.35 10.03 -0.39
C LYS A 79 13.11 11.39 0.28
N ALA A 80 12.70 12.41 -0.49
CA ALA A 80 12.33 13.73 0.02
C ALA A 80 11.12 13.72 0.99
N PHE A 81 10.30 12.68 0.95
CA PHE A 81 9.15 12.47 1.83
C PHE A 81 9.45 11.52 3.00
N LEU A 82 10.74 11.25 3.26
CA LEU A 82 11.19 10.41 4.37
C LEU A 82 11.90 11.24 5.44
N LYS A 83 11.65 10.90 6.71
CA LYS A 83 12.44 11.33 7.87
C LYS A 83 13.06 10.10 8.54
N ASN A 84 14.12 10.28 9.32
CA ASN A 84 14.66 9.20 10.13
C ASN A 84 13.85 9.08 11.43
N CYS A 85 13.60 7.84 11.84
CA CYS A 85 12.94 7.57 13.12
C CYS A 85 13.80 8.07 14.28
N VAL A 86 13.21 8.85 15.19
CA VAL A 86 13.90 9.44 16.36
C VAL A 86 14.49 8.40 17.33
N ALA A 87 14.05 7.14 17.25
CA ALA A 87 14.52 6.07 18.11
C ALA A 87 15.38 5.03 17.40
N CYS A 88 14.95 4.51 16.24
CA CYS A 88 15.63 3.39 15.59
C CYS A 88 16.40 3.77 14.32
N GLY A 89 16.40 5.05 13.92
CA GLY A 89 17.16 5.56 12.77
C GLY A 89 16.67 5.13 11.39
N LYS A 90 15.67 4.23 11.30
CA LYS A 90 15.10 3.81 10.00
C LYS A 90 14.36 4.96 9.32
N ALA A 91 14.47 5.04 7.99
CA ALA A 91 13.70 5.97 7.18
C ALA A 91 12.20 5.60 7.21
N ILE A 92 11.34 6.58 7.52
CA ILE A 92 9.89 6.45 7.63
C ILE A 92 9.22 7.64 6.93
N PRO A 93 7.94 7.56 6.51
CA PRO A 93 7.24 8.69 5.93
C PRO A 93 7.22 9.91 6.87
N ILE A 94 7.36 11.12 6.33
CA ILE A 94 7.35 12.37 7.13
C ILE A 94 6.06 12.50 7.97
N ALA A 95 4.92 12.14 7.40
CA ALA A 95 3.60 12.17 8.06
C ALA A 95 3.36 11.03 9.07
N SER A 96 4.35 10.15 9.29
CA SER A 96 4.22 9.04 10.23
C SER A 96 4.32 9.54 11.67
N GLU A 97 3.21 9.45 12.42
CA GLU A 97 3.15 9.77 13.85
C GLU A 97 3.80 8.68 14.71
N LYS A 98 3.70 7.41 14.30
CA LYS A 98 4.32 6.24 14.96
C LYS A 98 5.16 5.45 13.97
N CYS A 99 6.38 5.10 14.36
CA CYS A 99 7.31 4.33 13.53
C CYS A 99 6.74 2.93 13.23
N PRO A 100 6.58 2.54 11.95
CA PRO A 100 6.03 1.23 11.57
C PRO A 100 6.97 0.05 11.88
N TYR A 101 8.22 0.32 12.27
CA TYR A 101 9.22 -0.70 12.56
C TYR A 101 9.43 -0.94 14.06
N CYS A 102 9.38 0.10 14.89
CA CYS A 102 9.63 -0.01 16.33
C CYS A 102 8.49 0.52 17.21
N GLY A 103 7.41 1.06 16.63
CA GLY A 103 6.23 1.53 17.36
C GLY A 103 6.38 2.87 18.09
N ARG A 104 7.58 3.48 18.13
CA ARG A 104 7.83 4.76 18.81
C ARG A 104 7.07 5.92 18.16
N GLU A 105 6.53 6.83 18.97
CA GLU A 105 6.01 8.13 18.52
C GLU A 105 7.11 9.04 17.95
N GLN A 106 6.77 9.87 16.96
CA GLN A 106 7.71 10.60 16.10
C GLN A 106 7.60 12.14 16.24
N LYS A 107 7.31 12.61 17.46
CA LYS A 107 7.28 14.05 17.81
C LYS A 107 8.64 14.70 17.61
#